data_AF-A0A3A8YBD2-F1
#
_entry.id   AF-A0A3A8YBD2-F1
#
_cell.length_a   1.000
_cell.length_b   1.000
_cell.length_c   1.000
_cell.angle_alpha   90.00
_cell.angle_beta   90.00
_cell.angle_gamma   90.00
#
_symmetry.space_group_name_H-M   'P 1'
#
loop_
_entity.id
_entity.type
_entity.pdbx_description
1 polymer ?
#
loop_
_entity_poly.entity_id
_entity_poly.type
_entity_poly.pdbx_seq_one_letter_code
_entity_poly.pdbx_strand_id
1 'polypeptide(L)' 'MHWYPDISCPTCGGRVNSWDKRCSRALGYRAIFCEACISKEYGITTEELRDTMKNHFGLIPCPGI' A
#
# COMPACT_ATOMS: atom_id res chain seq x y z
N MET A 1 -3.54 20.20 14.67
CA MET A 1 -2.70 19.53 13.66
C MET A 1 -2.73 18.04 13.93
N HIS A 2 -3.54 17.29 13.18
CA HIS A 2 -3.76 15.87 13.42
C HIS A 2 -2.59 15.09 12.77
N TRP A 3 -1.49 14.93 13.51
CA TRP A 3 -0.42 14.02 13.12
C TRP A 3 -1.00 12.60 13.11
N TYR A 4 -1.32 12.09 11.92
CA TYR A 4 -1.58 10.66 11.76
C TYR A 4 -0.32 9.94 12.24
N PRO A 5 -0.43 8.96 13.15
CA PRO A 5 0.73 8.27 13.67
C PRO A 5 1.57 7.78 12.50
N ASP A 6 2.89 7.96 12.61
CA ASP A 6 3.92 7.44 11.73
C ASP A 6 3.78 5.91 11.64
N ILE A 7 2.81 5.46 10.86
CA ILE A 7 2.61 4.05 10.61
C ILE A 7 3.75 3.67 9.68
N SER A 8 4.69 2.92 10.21
CA SER A 8 5.79 2.36 9.44
C SER A 8 5.43 0.95 8.99
N CYS A 9 5.94 0.56 7.83
CA CYS A 9 5.81 -0.80 7.36
C CYS A 9 6.47 -1.74 8.40
N PRO A 10 5.76 -2.73 8.96
CA PRO A 10 6.34 -3.61 9.98
C PRO A 10 7.47 -4.50 9.44
N THR A 11 7.55 -4.69 8.11
CA THR A 11 8.60 -5.49 7.48
C THR A 11 9.90 -4.71 7.27
N CYS A 12 9.82 -3.49 6.73
CA CYS A 12 11.01 -2.72 6.36
C CYS A 12 11.24 -1.47 7.22
N GLY A 13 10.31 -1.12 8.11
CA GLY A 13 10.35 0.12 8.90
C GLY A 13 10.16 1.40 8.07
N GLY A 14 9.94 1.29 6.76
CA GLY A 14 9.78 2.43 5.85
C GLY A 14 8.48 3.20 6.11
N ARG A 15 8.48 4.48 5.76
CA ARG A 15 7.27 5.33 5.84
C ARG A 15 6.20 4.81 4.90
N VAL A 16 4.98 4.65 5.41
CA VAL A 16 3.82 4.32 4.58
C VAL A 16 3.04 5.58 4.26
N ASN A 17 2.53 5.67 3.05
CA ASN A 17 1.69 6.77 2.60
C ASN A 17 0.19 6.41 2.70
N SER A 18 -0.67 7.34 2.30
CA SER A 18 -2.12 7.12 2.30
C SER A 18 -2.58 6.04 1.32
N TRP A 19 -1.83 5.77 0.26
CA TRP A 19 -2.08 4.71 -0.70
C TRP A 19 -1.77 3.33 -0.12
N ASP A 20 -0.63 3.18 0.54
CA ASP A 20 -0.25 1.96 1.26
C ASP A 20 -1.32 1.54 2.27
N LYS A 21 -1.91 2.52 2.97
CA LYS A 21 -3.04 2.29 3.90
C LYS A 21 -4.27 1.76 3.18
N ARG A 22 -4.59 2.31 2.00
CA ARG A 22 -5.72 1.86 1.18
C ARG A 22 -5.48 0.46 0.62
N CYS A 23 -4.29 0.19 0.10
CA CYS A 23 -3.88 -1.13 -0.38
C CYS A 23 -3.98 -2.19 0.72
N SER A 24 -3.41 -1.89 1.89
CA SER A 24 -3.42 -2.83 3.02
C SER A 24 -4.85 -3.13 3.49
N ARG A 25 -5.73 -2.11 3.53
CA ARG A 25 -7.15 -2.29 3.86
C ARG A 25 -7.92 -3.06 2.79
N ALA A 26 -7.65 -2.81 1.51
CA ALA A 26 -8.29 -3.51 0.39
C ALA A 26 -7.93 -5.01 0.41
N LEU A 27 -6.65 -5.32 0.61
CA LEU A 27 -6.15 -6.69 0.72
C LEU A 27 -6.52 -7.38 2.05
N GLY A 28 -7.09 -6.64 3.02
CA GLY A 28 -7.47 -7.21 4.32
C GLY A 28 -6.30 -7.47 5.27
N TYR A 29 -5.14 -6.83 5.07
CA TYR A 29 -4.03 -6.94 6.01
C TYR A 29 -4.39 -6.29 7.35
N ARG A 30 -3.97 -6.93 8.44
CA ARG A 30 -4.19 -6.45 9.81
C ARG A 30 -3.27 -5.28 10.18
N ALA A 31 -2.15 -5.12 9.47
CA ALA A 31 -1.19 -4.03 9.61
C ALA A 31 -1.00 -3.34 8.25
N ILE A 32 -0.40 -2.14 8.25
CA ILE A 32 -0.16 -1.39 7.01
C ILE A 32 1.23 -1.72 6.49
N PHE A 33 1.30 -2.27 5.29
CA PHE A 33 2.53 -2.56 4.58
C PHE A 33 2.72 -1.57 3.44
N CYS A 34 3.98 -1.25 3.13
CA CYS A 34 4.29 -0.43 1.96
C CYS A 34 4.15 -1.25 0.66
N GLU A 35 3.85 -0.57 -0.45
CA GLU A 35 3.67 -1.20 -1.75
C GLU A 35 4.86 -2.05 -2.18
N ALA A 36 6.09 -1.66 -1.81
CA ALA A 36 7.30 -2.43 -2.10
C ALA A 36 7.38 -3.75 -1.32
N CYS A 37 6.91 -3.78 -0.07
CA CYS A 37 6.88 -5.02 0.71
C CYS A 37 5.78 -5.94 0.21
N ILE A 38 4.61 -5.38 -0.11
CA ILE A 38 3.49 -6.15 -0.65
C ILE A 38 3.91 -6.73 -2.02
N SER A 39 4.44 -5.90 -2.93
CA SER A 39 4.87 -6.35 -4.24
C SER A 39 5.94 -7.46 -4.14
N LYS A 40 6.89 -7.34 -3.19
CA LYS A 40 7.89 -8.37 -2.91
C LYS A 40 7.29 -9.66 -2.36
N GLU A 41 6.26 -9.58 -1.51
CA GLU A 41 5.56 -10.74 -0.96
C GLU A 41 4.78 -11.50 -2.05
N TYR A 42 4.12 -10.78 -2.95
CA TYR A 42 3.41 -11.36 -4.10
C TYR A 42 4.32 -11.68 -5.29
N GLY A 43 5.60 -11.29 -5.25
CA GLY A 43 6.55 -11.46 -6.36
C GLY A 43 6.23 -10.64 -7.61
N ILE A 44 5.46 -9.57 -7.46
CA ILE A 44 5.06 -8.66 -8.55
C ILE A 44 5.77 -7.31 -8.42
N THR A 45 5.67 -6.47 -9.45
CA THR A 45 6.17 -5.09 -9.39
C THR A 45 5.13 -4.17 -8.74
N THR A 46 5.56 -2.98 -8.30
CA THR A 46 4.66 -1.96 -7.75
C THR A 46 3.61 -1.50 -8.76
N GLU A 47 3.96 -1.49 -10.05
CA GLU A 47 3.06 -1.18 -11.16
C GLU A 47 1.95 -2.24 -11.30
N GLU A 48 2.31 -3.52 -11.29
CA GLU A 48 1.36 -4.63 -11.35
C GLU A 48 0.44 -4.66 -10.12
N LEU A 49 0.96 -4.29 -8.95
CA LEU A 49 0.16 -4.14 -7.75
C LEU A 49 -0.87 -3.01 -7.90
N ARG A 50 -0.48 -1.87 -8.49
CA ARG A 50 -1.39 -0.75 -8.76
C ARG A 50 -2.45 -1.15 -9.78
N ASP A 51 -2.09 -1.91 -10.82
CA ASP A 51 -3.05 -2.42 -11.80
C ASP A 51 -4.02 -3.42 -11.16
N THR A 52 -3.51 -4.37 -10.37
CA THR A 52 -4.32 -5.33 -9.62
C THR A 52 -5.30 -4.64 -8.67
N MET A 53 -4.86 -3.60 -7.95
CA MET A 53 -5.73 -2.80 -7.08
C MET A 53 -6.83 -2.07 -7.85
N LYS A 54 -6.49 -1.56 -9.03
CA LYS A 54 -7.44 -0.87 -9.90
C LYS A 54 -8.44 -1.83 -10.53
N ASN A 55 -7.98 -2.98 -11.01
CA ASN A 55 -8.77 -3.97 -11.73
C ASN A 55 -9.64 -4.79 -10.76
N HIS A 56 -9.09 -5.20 -9.62
CA HIS A 56 -9.76 -6.07 -8.66
C HIS A 56 -10.60 -5.30 -7.64
N PHE A 57 -10.11 -4.16 -7.15
CA PHE A 57 -10.80 -3.36 -6.12
C PHE A 57 -11.38 -2.04 -6.64
N GLY A 58 -11.16 -1.67 -7.90
CA GLY A 58 -11.62 -0.38 -8.44
C GLY A 58 -10.89 0.83 -7.84
N LEU A 59 -9.77 0.61 -7.13
CA LEU A 59 -9.02 1.69 -6.49
C LEU A 59 -8.09 2.37 -7.49
N ILE A 60 -8.39 3.62 -7.79
CA ILE A 60 -7.57 4.45 -8.68
C ILE A 60 -6.46 5.09 -7.84
N PRO A 61 -5.17 4.88 -8.15
CA PRO A 61 -4.10 5.66 -7.53
C PRO A 61 -4.29 7.14 -7.87
N CYS A 62 -4.20 8.01 -6.86
CA CYS A 62 -4.25 9.45 -7.10
C CYS A 62 -3.13 9.83 -8.08
N PRO A 63 -3.42 10.64 -9.13
CA PRO A 63 -2.40 11.06 -10.08
C PRO A 63 -1.33 11.88 -9.33
N GLY A 64 -0.09 11.37 -9.32
CA GLY A 64 1.07 12.05 -8.72
C GLY A 64 1.67 11.39 -7.47
N ILE A 65 1.44 10.10 -7.22
CA ILE A 65 2.13 9.33 -6.17
C ILE A 65 3.46 8.74 -6.64
#